data_AF-A0A377RYF5-F1
#
_entry.id   AF-A0A377RYF5-F1
#
_cell.length_a   1.000
_cell.length_b   1.000
_cell.length_c   1.000
_cell.angle_alpha   90.00
_cell.angle_beta   90.00
_cell.angle_gamma   90.00
#
_symmetry.space_group_name_H-M   'P 1'
#
loop_
_entity.id
_entity.type
_entity.pdbx_description
1 polymer ?
#
loop_
_entity_poly.entity_id
_entity_poly.type
_entity_poly.pdbx_seq_one_letter_code
_entity_poly.pdbx_strand_id
1 'polypeptide(L)'
;MNFNELALNHTIDLLLKGKDYREIVLNTINTEFLDFAISFFKDIVYAKMHDKSIDFSWYQQYVLDNKDPKDIAILCGTNIKTIFNTYGTSTKEVVLDIAQNNLKYLYEILQNLENNNMADLGINIKITYKDISVNLDLKESLLVINALATKKIALRGSAYSMIGKRIEKPLMLELCKRCCISESHIDATNFKKDKKLEYDREVDFKLYNKDRSKVYRVEVKLMSKGNPESADAVIARDTDIFIAYTLSEQNKQQLEYLNIVYLALKNNSNIILDFKKLCKRLDIPLINHA
;
A
#
# COMPACT_ATOMS: atom_id res chain seq x y z
N MET A 1 -11.81 15.74 9.45
CA MET A 1 -11.06 14.64 10.07
C MET A 1 -10.66 13.66 8.98
N ASN A 2 -9.37 13.36 8.81
CA ASN A 2 -8.89 12.51 7.72
C ASN A 2 -9.07 11.04 8.13
N PHE A 3 -9.93 10.29 7.41
CA PHE A 3 -10.18 8.86 7.63
C PHE A 3 -8.88 8.04 7.76
N ASN A 4 -7.84 8.46 7.04
CA ASN A 4 -6.52 7.82 7.09
C ASN A 4 -5.82 7.93 8.44
N GLU A 5 -5.97 9.03 9.18
CA GLU A 5 -5.26 9.23 10.45
C GLU A 5 -5.88 8.38 11.57
N LEU A 6 -7.21 8.31 11.62
CA LEU A 6 -7.94 7.44 12.55
C LEU A 6 -7.63 5.96 12.29
N ALA A 7 -7.60 5.54 11.02
CA ALA A 7 -7.24 4.18 10.63
C ALA A 7 -5.80 3.82 11.03
N LEU A 8 -4.86 4.75 10.88
CA LEU A 8 -3.46 4.56 11.30
C LEU A 8 -3.34 4.39 12.81
N ASN A 9 -3.94 5.29 13.59
CA ASN A 9 -3.90 5.22 15.06
C ASN A 9 -4.57 3.95 15.59
N HIS A 10 -5.71 3.57 15.01
CA HIS A 10 -6.38 2.32 15.36
C HIS A 10 -5.52 1.10 15.02
N THR A 11 -4.80 1.13 13.88
CA THR A 11 -3.88 0.05 13.51
C THR A 11 -2.75 -0.09 14.52
N ILE A 12 -2.13 1.02 14.93
CA ILE A 12 -1.06 1.01 15.94
C ILE A 12 -1.57 0.40 17.25
N ASP A 13 -2.78 0.78 17.70
CA ASP A 13 -3.39 0.21 18.90
C ASP A 13 -3.61 -1.31 18.79
N LEU A 14 -4.11 -1.80 17.65
CA LEU A 14 -4.24 -3.24 17.40
C LEU A 14 -2.90 -3.95 17.42
N LEU A 15 -1.89 -3.39 16.74
CA LEU A 15 -0.54 -3.96 16.68
C LEU A 15 0.08 -4.07 18.08
N LEU A 16 -0.04 -3.03 18.91
CA LEU A 16 0.48 -3.01 20.29
C LEU A 16 -0.28 -3.91 21.26
N LYS A 17 -1.48 -4.38 20.87
CA LYS A 17 -2.26 -5.40 21.59
C LYS A 17 -2.08 -6.79 20.99
N GLY A 18 -1.21 -6.94 19.99
CA GLY A 18 -0.96 -8.19 19.27
C GLY A 18 -2.16 -8.69 18.45
N LYS A 19 -3.11 -7.80 18.13
CA LYS A 19 -4.34 -8.12 17.40
C LYS A 19 -4.16 -7.97 15.88
N ASP A 20 -5.06 -8.59 15.12
CA ASP A 20 -5.03 -8.51 13.66
C ASP A 20 -5.51 -7.15 13.15
N TYR A 21 -4.70 -6.50 12.32
CA TYR A 21 -4.99 -5.20 11.72
C TYR A 21 -5.52 -5.30 10.28
N ARG A 22 -5.56 -6.51 9.70
CA ARG A 22 -5.90 -6.69 8.28
C ARG A 22 -7.32 -6.25 7.93
N GLU A 23 -8.24 -6.31 8.87
CA GLU A 23 -9.59 -5.80 8.68
C GLU A 23 -9.59 -4.29 8.36
N ILE A 24 -8.74 -3.50 9.02
CA ILE A 24 -8.56 -2.08 8.73
C ILE A 24 -8.09 -1.90 7.28
N VAL A 25 -7.07 -2.67 6.86
CA VAL A 25 -6.55 -2.61 5.48
C VAL A 25 -7.64 -2.95 4.46
N LEU A 26 -8.42 -3.99 4.71
CA LEU A 26 -9.52 -4.40 3.83
C LEU A 26 -10.60 -3.31 3.73
N ASN A 27 -10.95 -2.69 4.85
CA ASN A 27 -11.90 -1.61 4.89
C ASN A 27 -11.39 -0.38 4.13
N THR A 28 -10.12 0.00 4.29
CA THR A 28 -9.49 1.06 3.49
C THR A 28 -9.56 0.76 1.98
N ILE A 29 -9.22 -0.47 1.57
CA ILE A 29 -9.31 -0.88 0.15
C ILE A 29 -10.77 -0.81 -0.35
N ASN A 30 -11.74 -1.19 0.47
CA ASN A 30 -13.14 -1.18 0.08
C ASN A 30 -13.67 0.26 -0.04
N THR A 31 -13.36 1.13 0.92
CA THR A 31 -13.73 2.55 0.88
C THR A 31 -13.14 3.24 -0.33
N GLU A 32 -11.82 3.15 -0.54
CA GLU A 32 -11.16 3.80 -1.69
C GLU A 32 -11.68 3.29 -3.04
N PHE A 33 -12.02 2.00 -3.13
CA PHE A 33 -12.60 1.42 -4.34
C PHE A 33 -14.02 1.96 -4.60
N LEU A 34 -14.87 2.00 -3.58
CA LEU A 34 -16.25 2.47 -3.72
C LEU A 34 -16.31 3.96 -4.03
N ASP A 35 -15.44 4.77 -3.43
CA ASP A 35 -15.32 6.21 -3.73
C ASP A 35 -14.91 6.44 -5.20
N PHE A 36 -13.96 5.65 -5.69
CA PHE A 36 -13.59 5.65 -7.11
C PHE A 36 -14.78 5.23 -7.99
N ALA A 37 -15.45 4.13 -7.67
CA ALA A 37 -16.56 3.62 -8.47
C ALA A 37 -17.69 4.64 -8.57
N ILE A 38 -18.09 5.26 -7.46
CA ILE A 38 -19.12 6.30 -7.43
C ILE A 38 -18.73 7.51 -8.29
N SER A 39 -17.47 7.95 -8.19
CA SER A 39 -16.98 9.09 -8.97
C SER A 39 -16.96 8.78 -10.47
N PHE A 40 -16.46 7.60 -10.82
CA PHE A 40 -16.40 7.13 -12.21
C PHE A 40 -17.79 6.95 -12.83
N PHE A 41 -18.75 6.39 -12.10
CA PHE A 41 -20.14 6.28 -12.57
C PHE A 41 -20.81 7.64 -12.76
N LYS A 42 -20.51 8.64 -11.91
CA LYS A 42 -21.01 10.01 -12.10
C LYS A 42 -20.49 10.60 -13.41
N ASP A 43 -19.21 10.41 -13.72
CA ASP A 43 -18.62 10.90 -14.98
C ASP A 43 -19.31 10.30 -16.21
N ILE A 44 -19.64 9.01 -16.16
CA ILE A 44 -20.39 8.30 -17.20
C ILE A 44 -21.80 8.88 -17.37
N VAL A 45 -22.52 9.10 -16.26
CA VAL A 45 -23.87 9.72 -16.31
C VAL A 45 -23.78 11.11 -16.92
N TYR A 46 -22.81 11.94 -16.48
CA TYR A 46 -22.63 13.27 -17.03
C TYR A 46 -22.35 13.25 -18.52
N ALA A 47 -21.55 12.30 -19.01
CA ALA A 47 -21.28 12.18 -20.43
C ALA A 47 -22.53 11.79 -21.25
N LYS A 48 -23.28 10.76 -20.81
CA LYS A 48 -24.54 10.36 -21.46
C LYS A 48 -25.60 11.45 -21.43
N MET A 49 -25.64 12.29 -20.38
CA MET A 49 -26.55 13.43 -20.29
C MET A 49 -26.28 14.55 -21.29
N HIS A 50 -25.03 14.69 -21.75
CA HIS A 50 -24.65 15.72 -22.72
C HIS A 50 -24.56 15.16 -24.14
N ASP A 51 -25.40 14.14 -24.44
CA ASP A 51 -25.47 13.42 -25.71
C ASP A 51 -24.12 12.94 -26.25
N LYS A 52 -23.15 12.67 -25.36
CA LYS A 52 -21.91 11.99 -25.73
C LYS A 52 -22.15 10.49 -25.71
N SER A 53 -21.92 9.80 -26.82
CA SER A 53 -21.78 8.34 -26.84
C SER A 53 -20.61 7.94 -25.94
N ILE A 54 -20.74 6.85 -25.17
CA ILE A 54 -19.63 6.30 -24.36
C ILE A 54 -18.84 5.33 -25.25
N ASP A 55 -18.54 5.76 -26.47
CA ASP A 55 -17.76 4.96 -27.40
C ASP A 55 -16.26 5.03 -27.08
N PHE A 56 -15.47 4.34 -27.89
CA PHE A 56 -14.01 4.32 -27.75
C PHE A 56 -13.39 5.73 -27.74
N SER A 57 -13.89 6.62 -28.61
CA SER A 57 -13.34 7.97 -28.75
C SER A 57 -13.61 8.79 -27.50
N TRP A 58 -14.83 8.70 -26.96
CA TRP A 58 -15.15 9.32 -25.68
C TRP A 58 -14.28 8.79 -24.56
N TYR A 59 -14.15 7.46 -24.46
CA TYR A 59 -13.38 6.83 -23.39
C TYR A 59 -11.90 7.22 -23.46
N GLN A 60 -11.33 7.25 -24.67
CA GLN A 60 -9.97 7.71 -24.90
C GLN A 60 -9.79 9.17 -24.48
N GLN A 61 -10.74 10.05 -24.81
CA GLN A 61 -10.69 11.44 -24.39
C GLN A 61 -10.82 11.58 -22.86
N TYR A 62 -11.74 10.83 -22.23
CA TYR A 62 -11.89 10.81 -20.77
C TYR A 62 -10.59 10.41 -20.06
N VAL A 63 -9.88 9.43 -20.59
CA VAL A 63 -8.55 9.04 -20.10
C VAL A 63 -7.53 10.17 -20.30
N LEU A 64 -7.49 10.79 -21.48
CA LEU A 64 -6.54 11.87 -21.81
C LEU A 64 -6.72 13.11 -20.93
N ASP A 65 -7.97 13.46 -20.63
CA ASP A 65 -8.33 14.59 -19.77
C ASP A 65 -7.99 14.34 -18.30
N ASN A 66 -7.74 13.07 -17.92
CA ASN A 66 -7.36 12.73 -16.58
C ASN A 66 -5.96 13.27 -16.23
N LYS A 67 -5.85 13.83 -15.03
CA LYS A 67 -4.61 14.47 -14.57
C LYS A 67 -3.69 13.50 -13.85
N ASP A 68 -4.22 12.43 -13.25
CA ASP A 68 -3.44 11.48 -12.46
C ASP A 68 -2.98 10.29 -13.34
N PRO A 69 -1.67 10.11 -13.56
CA PRO A 69 -1.13 8.94 -14.25
C PRO A 69 -1.61 7.60 -13.65
N LYS A 70 -1.90 7.54 -12.36
CA LYS A 70 -2.43 6.32 -11.73
C LYS A 70 -3.80 5.97 -12.27
N ASP A 71 -4.70 6.94 -12.31
CA ASP A 71 -6.06 6.71 -12.79
C ASP A 71 -6.07 6.48 -14.31
N ILE A 72 -5.21 7.16 -15.08
CA ILE A 72 -4.98 6.86 -16.51
C ILE A 72 -4.64 5.37 -16.69
N ALA A 73 -3.64 4.86 -15.97
CA ALA A 73 -3.25 3.46 -16.05
C ALA A 73 -4.41 2.52 -15.70
N ILE A 74 -5.17 2.84 -14.65
CA ILE A 74 -6.31 2.03 -14.18
C ILE A 74 -7.42 1.96 -15.24
N LEU A 75 -7.81 3.11 -15.80
CA LEU A 75 -8.86 3.20 -16.82
C LEU A 75 -8.48 2.40 -18.07
N CYS A 76 -7.20 2.32 -18.40
CA CYS A 76 -6.69 1.52 -19.52
C CYS A 76 -6.36 0.06 -19.17
N GLY A 77 -6.83 -0.44 -18.03
CA GLY A 77 -6.69 -1.86 -17.68
C GLY A 77 -5.28 -2.27 -17.21
N THR A 78 -4.48 -1.32 -16.73
CA THR A 78 -3.13 -1.60 -16.21
C THR A 78 -2.89 -0.89 -14.87
N ASN A 79 -1.67 -1.00 -14.34
CA ASN A 79 -1.25 -0.40 -13.09
C ASN A 79 0.04 0.38 -13.30
N ILE A 80 0.11 1.60 -12.75
CA ILE A 80 1.32 2.44 -12.80
C ILE A 80 2.57 1.71 -12.29
N LYS A 81 2.43 0.80 -11.32
CA LYS A 81 3.53 0.01 -10.78
C LYS A 81 4.04 -1.02 -11.80
N THR A 82 3.13 -1.61 -12.57
CA THR A 82 3.51 -2.50 -13.68
C THR A 82 4.26 -1.72 -14.73
N ILE A 83 3.78 -0.52 -15.10
CA ILE A 83 4.48 0.37 -16.03
C ILE A 83 5.89 0.70 -15.51
N PHE A 84 6.01 1.15 -14.27
CA PHE A 84 7.31 1.47 -13.68
C PHE A 84 8.26 0.27 -13.68
N ASN A 85 7.77 -0.92 -13.29
CA ASN A 85 8.59 -2.12 -13.23
C ASN A 85 9.06 -2.58 -14.61
N THR A 86 8.24 -2.40 -15.65
CA THR A 86 8.57 -2.81 -17.03
C THR A 86 9.48 -1.80 -17.72
N TYR A 87 9.23 -0.49 -17.54
CA TYR A 87 9.87 0.57 -18.33
C TYR A 87 10.84 1.44 -17.53
N GLY A 88 10.98 1.22 -16.22
CA GLY A 88 11.88 1.97 -15.32
C GLY A 88 11.41 3.39 -15.00
N THR A 89 10.24 3.81 -15.47
CA THR A 89 9.69 5.15 -15.28
C THR A 89 8.18 5.13 -15.27
N SER A 90 7.58 6.15 -14.64
CA SER A 90 6.14 6.36 -14.57
C SER A 90 5.79 7.84 -14.76
N THR A 91 6.55 8.55 -15.61
CA THR A 91 6.19 9.90 -16.02
C THR A 91 4.84 9.89 -16.75
N LYS A 92 4.13 11.02 -16.72
CA LYS A 92 2.78 11.11 -17.30
C LYS A 92 2.80 10.74 -18.79
N GLU A 93 3.82 11.18 -19.53
CA GLU A 93 3.98 10.96 -20.96
C GLU A 93 4.13 9.46 -21.27
N VAL A 94 4.99 8.76 -20.53
CA VAL A 94 5.20 7.31 -20.72
C VAL A 94 3.95 6.53 -20.33
N VAL A 95 3.31 6.91 -19.23
CA VAL A 95 2.06 6.28 -18.80
C VAL A 95 0.97 6.46 -19.86
N LEU A 96 0.82 7.67 -20.42
CA LEU A 96 -0.17 7.94 -21.46
C LEU A 96 0.06 7.09 -22.71
N ASP A 97 1.29 7.02 -23.21
CA ASP A 97 1.62 6.22 -24.40
C ASP A 97 1.27 4.73 -24.20
N ILE A 98 1.71 4.14 -23.09
CA ILE A 98 1.42 2.74 -22.78
C ILE A 98 -0.08 2.51 -22.55
N ALA A 99 -0.73 3.39 -21.80
CA ALA A 99 -2.15 3.29 -21.49
C ALA A 99 -3.01 3.37 -22.76
N GLN A 100 -2.68 4.26 -23.70
CA GLN A 100 -3.37 4.38 -24.98
C GLN A 100 -3.21 3.11 -25.83
N ASN A 101 -2.01 2.57 -25.92
CA ASN A 101 -1.76 1.32 -26.65
C ASN A 101 -2.55 0.15 -26.05
N ASN A 102 -2.58 0.04 -24.72
CA ASN A 102 -3.38 -0.98 -24.03
C ASN A 102 -4.89 -0.79 -24.25
N LEU A 103 -5.38 0.44 -24.23
CA LEU A 103 -6.79 0.74 -24.45
C LEU A 103 -7.23 0.35 -25.86
N LYS A 104 -6.39 0.62 -26.87
CA LYS A 104 -6.65 0.20 -28.26
C LYS A 104 -6.74 -1.32 -28.36
N TYR A 105 -5.79 -2.04 -27.75
CA TYR A 105 -5.81 -3.51 -27.72
C TYR A 105 -7.05 -4.07 -27.01
N LEU A 106 -7.44 -3.47 -25.88
CA LEU A 106 -8.67 -3.84 -25.17
C LEU A 106 -9.91 -3.66 -26.05
N TYR A 107 -9.99 -2.55 -26.79
CA TYR A 107 -11.12 -2.31 -27.68
C TYR A 107 -11.17 -3.31 -28.84
N GLU A 108 -10.03 -3.66 -29.42
CA GLU A 108 -9.92 -4.71 -30.45
C GLU A 108 -10.42 -6.07 -29.92
N ILE A 109 -10.07 -6.43 -28.69
CA ILE A 109 -10.61 -7.64 -28.03
C ILE A 109 -12.14 -7.56 -27.91
N LEU A 110 -12.68 -6.44 -27.43
CA LEU A 110 -14.12 -6.28 -27.25
C LEU A 110 -14.87 -6.32 -28.59
N GLN A 111 -14.32 -5.72 -29.64
CA GLN A 111 -14.85 -5.79 -31.01
C GLN A 111 -14.90 -7.24 -31.51
N ASN A 112 -13.83 -8.01 -31.27
CA ASN A 112 -13.76 -9.41 -31.68
C ASN A 112 -14.72 -10.31 -30.89
N LEU A 113 -14.96 -10.02 -29.61
CA LEU A 113 -15.89 -10.78 -28.78
C LEU A 113 -17.33 -10.65 -29.27
N GLU A 114 -17.75 -9.47 -29.74
CA GLU A 114 -19.06 -9.30 -30.35
C GLU A 114 -19.21 -10.08 -31.66
N ASN A 115 -18.17 -10.08 -32.49
CA ASN A 115 -18.20 -10.70 -33.81
C ASN A 115 -18.18 -12.24 -33.77
N ASN A 116 -17.64 -12.85 -32.71
CA ASN A 116 -17.20 -14.26 -32.75
C ASN A 116 -17.96 -15.29 -31.89
N ASN A 117 -19.03 -14.94 -31.14
CA ASN A 117 -20.03 -15.88 -30.52
C ASN A 117 -20.64 -15.33 -29.20
N MET A 118 -21.23 -14.13 -29.21
CA MET A 118 -22.00 -13.60 -28.07
C MET A 118 -23.40 -13.09 -28.48
N ALA A 119 -24.00 -13.67 -29.53
CA ALA A 119 -25.31 -13.24 -30.01
C ALA A 119 -26.43 -13.36 -28.96
N ASP A 120 -26.23 -14.17 -27.91
CA ASP A 120 -27.25 -14.46 -26.90
C ASP A 120 -26.98 -13.84 -25.50
N LEU A 121 -25.78 -13.30 -25.23
CA LEU A 121 -25.43 -12.75 -23.92
C LEU A 121 -25.39 -11.22 -23.94
N GLY A 122 -26.44 -10.60 -23.39
CA GLY A 122 -26.49 -9.17 -23.12
C GLY A 122 -26.03 -8.83 -21.69
N ILE A 123 -25.02 -7.98 -21.55
CA ILE A 123 -24.66 -7.34 -20.28
C ILE A 123 -24.99 -5.86 -20.39
N ASN A 124 -25.77 -5.36 -19.44
CA ASN A 124 -26.18 -3.97 -19.33
C ASN A 124 -25.89 -3.46 -17.91
N ILE A 125 -25.31 -2.27 -17.82
CA ILE A 125 -25.24 -1.52 -16.57
C ILE A 125 -26.20 -0.34 -16.68
N LYS A 126 -27.23 -0.35 -15.83
CA LYS A 126 -28.13 0.79 -15.64
C LYS A 126 -27.63 1.63 -14.47
N ILE A 127 -27.38 2.90 -14.71
CA ILE A 127 -26.93 3.86 -13.70
C ILE A 127 -28.03 4.90 -13.52
N THR A 128 -28.48 5.08 -12.28
CA THR A 128 -29.46 6.11 -11.92
C THR A 128 -28.82 7.13 -10.99
N TYR A 129 -28.90 8.41 -11.37
CA TYR A 129 -28.44 9.52 -10.55
C TYR A 129 -29.51 10.60 -10.51
N LYS A 130 -30.09 10.83 -9.32
CA LYS A 130 -31.34 11.61 -9.16
C LYS A 130 -32.44 11.00 -10.04
N ASP A 131 -33.13 11.82 -10.85
CA ASP A 131 -34.22 11.39 -11.72
C ASP A 131 -33.76 10.95 -13.12
N ILE A 132 -32.44 10.87 -13.34
CA ILE A 132 -31.84 10.53 -14.63
C ILE A 132 -31.33 9.10 -14.59
N SER A 133 -31.68 8.31 -15.60
CA SER A 133 -31.20 6.95 -15.76
C SER A 133 -30.57 6.76 -17.13
N VAL A 134 -29.36 6.22 -17.14
CA VAL A 134 -28.60 5.93 -18.36
C VAL A 134 -28.31 4.44 -18.41
N ASN A 135 -28.34 3.88 -19.61
CA ASN A 135 -27.99 2.49 -19.86
C ASN A 135 -26.69 2.44 -20.65
N LEU A 136 -25.83 1.51 -20.25
CA LEU A 136 -24.66 1.12 -21.02
C LEU A 136 -24.98 -0.11 -21.87
N ASP A 137 -24.48 -0.12 -23.10
CA ASP A 137 -24.49 -1.31 -23.95
C ASP A 137 -23.44 -2.34 -23.49
N LEU A 138 -23.27 -3.43 -24.24
CA LEU A 138 -22.34 -4.50 -23.91
C LEU A 138 -20.88 -4.01 -23.85
N LYS A 139 -20.39 -3.27 -24.87
CA LYS A 139 -19.00 -2.77 -24.91
C LYS A 139 -18.76 -1.80 -23.79
N GLU A 140 -19.67 -0.84 -23.63
CA GLU A 140 -19.62 0.20 -22.61
C GLU A 140 -19.56 -0.44 -21.21
N SER A 141 -20.42 -1.44 -20.97
CA SER A 141 -20.45 -2.18 -19.71
C SER A 141 -19.14 -2.92 -19.44
N LEU A 142 -18.58 -3.61 -20.45
CA LEU A 142 -17.33 -4.36 -20.30
C LEU A 142 -16.11 -3.46 -20.08
N LEU A 143 -16.04 -2.30 -20.75
CA LEU A 143 -15.00 -1.30 -20.49
C LEU A 143 -15.05 -0.79 -19.04
N VAL A 144 -16.25 -0.49 -18.55
CA VAL A 144 -16.45 -0.03 -17.17
C VAL A 144 -16.08 -1.10 -16.16
N ILE A 145 -16.50 -2.35 -16.38
CA ILE A 145 -16.14 -3.50 -15.54
C ILE A 145 -14.62 -3.67 -15.48
N ASN A 146 -13.93 -3.57 -16.63
CA ASN A 146 -12.48 -3.71 -16.70
C ASN A 146 -11.75 -2.63 -15.88
N ALA A 147 -12.19 -1.37 -15.97
CA ALA A 147 -11.63 -0.28 -15.18
C ALA A 147 -11.85 -0.48 -13.66
N LEU A 148 -13.05 -0.89 -13.25
CA LEU A 148 -13.37 -1.19 -11.85
C LEU A 148 -12.54 -2.37 -11.32
N ALA A 149 -12.44 -3.46 -12.10
CA ALA A 149 -11.63 -4.62 -11.73
C ALA A 149 -10.15 -4.23 -11.57
N THR A 150 -9.62 -3.47 -12.52
CA THR A 150 -8.25 -2.94 -12.48
C THR A 150 -7.99 -2.08 -11.25
N LYS A 151 -8.91 -1.16 -10.91
CA LYS A 151 -8.81 -0.34 -9.68
C LYS A 151 -8.71 -1.24 -8.46
N LYS A 152 -9.60 -2.24 -8.35
CA LYS A 152 -9.64 -3.12 -7.17
C LYS A 152 -8.36 -3.91 -7.00
N ILE A 153 -7.82 -4.44 -8.11
CA ILE A 153 -6.56 -5.19 -8.12
C ILE A 153 -5.39 -4.28 -7.74
N ALA A 154 -5.32 -3.08 -8.33
CA ALA A 154 -4.28 -2.10 -8.02
C ALA A 154 -4.25 -1.74 -6.52
N LEU A 155 -5.42 -1.43 -5.95
CA LEU A 155 -5.56 -1.13 -4.52
C LEU A 155 -5.12 -2.30 -3.64
N ARG A 156 -5.53 -3.53 -3.96
CA ARG A 156 -5.11 -4.73 -3.22
C ARG A 156 -3.59 -4.93 -3.26
N GLY A 157 -2.97 -4.70 -4.41
CA GLY A 157 -1.52 -4.84 -4.59
C GLY A 157 -0.68 -3.76 -3.88
N SER A 158 -1.24 -2.58 -3.63
CA SER A 158 -0.51 -1.45 -3.02
C SER A 158 -0.85 -1.19 -1.54
N ALA A 159 -2.06 -1.46 -1.09
CA ALA A 159 -2.55 -0.99 0.21
C ALA A 159 -1.75 -1.52 1.40
N TYR A 160 -1.41 -2.82 1.42
CA TYR A 160 -0.62 -3.40 2.51
C TYR A 160 0.76 -2.75 2.65
N SER A 161 1.44 -2.49 1.52
CA SER A 161 2.74 -1.83 1.51
C SER A 161 2.62 -0.35 1.91
N MET A 162 1.60 0.34 1.41
CA MET A 162 1.34 1.75 1.75
C MET A 162 1.05 1.94 3.24
N ILE A 163 0.16 1.12 3.80
CA ILE A 163 -0.21 1.16 5.22
C ILE A 163 1.01 0.75 6.07
N GLY A 164 1.72 -0.30 5.68
CA GLY A 164 2.99 -0.70 6.30
C GLY A 164 3.96 0.47 6.43
N LYS A 165 4.34 1.09 5.31
CA LYS A 165 5.29 2.21 5.29
C LYS A 165 4.83 3.40 6.15
N ARG A 166 3.53 3.67 6.21
CA ARG A 166 2.96 4.75 7.04
C ARG A 166 2.95 4.41 8.53
N ILE A 167 3.07 3.15 8.93
CA ILE A 167 3.02 2.70 10.32
C ILE A 167 4.41 2.47 10.93
N GLU A 168 5.40 2.07 10.13
CA GLU A 168 6.76 1.72 10.61
C GLU A 168 7.29 2.72 11.67
N LYS A 169 7.35 4.01 11.31
CA LYS A 169 7.83 5.08 12.20
C LYS A 169 6.86 5.41 13.35
N PRO A 170 5.55 5.65 13.10
CA PRO A 170 4.60 5.90 14.20
C PRO A 170 4.52 4.78 15.24
N LEU A 171 4.60 3.52 14.82
CA LEU A 171 4.63 2.37 15.73
C LEU A 171 5.86 2.41 16.64
N MET A 172 7.03 2.69 16.07
CA MET A 172 8.28 2.82 16.86
C MET A 172 8.22 3.97 17.84
N LEU A 173 7.70 5.13 17.44
CA LEU A 173 7.52 6.27 18.33
C LEU A 173 6.59 5.93 19.49
N GLU A 174 5.48 5.25 19.23
CA GLU A 174 4.55 4.85 20.29
C GLU A 174 5.14 3.78 21.23
N LEU A 175 5.92 2.82 20.70
CA LEU A 175 6.70 1.87 21.52
C LEU A 175 7.68 2.60 22.45
N CYS A 176 8.46 3.54 21.89
CA CYS A 176 9.41 4.34 22.65
C CYS A 176 8.73 5.16 23.74
N LYS A 177 7.63 5.83 23.39
CA LYS A 177 6.82 6.62 24.32
C LYS A 177 6.28 5.78 25.47
N ARG A 178 5.66 4.62 25.19
CA ARG A 178 5.13 3.70 26.23
C ARG A 178 6.23 3.09 27.10
N CYS A 179 7.45 3.05 26.60
CA CYS A 179 8.62 2.58 27.35
C CYS A 179 9.42 3.72 28.00
N CYS A 180 8.96 4.97 27.85
CA CYS A 180 9.60 6.15 28.41
C CYS A 180 11.06 6.32 27.96
N ILE A 181 11.34 6.05 26.68
CA ILE A 181 12.66 6.32 26.08
C ILE A 181 12.75 7.83 25.82
N SER A 182 13.85 8.46 26.24
CA SER A 182 14.11 9.88 25.98
C SER A 182 14.20 10.15 24.48
N GLU A 183 13.64 11.27 24.01
CA GLU A 183 13.79 11.72 22.61
C GLU A 183 15.26 11.85 22.19
N SER A 184 16.15 12.15 23.13
CA SER A 184 17.59 12.22 22.85
C SER A 184 18.19 10.87 22.41
N HIS A 185 17.55 9.75 22.72
CA HIS A 185 17.95 8.39 22.35
C HIS A 185 17.17 7.83 21.15
N ILE A 186 16.43 8.69 20.44
CA ILE A 186 15.60 8.35 19.30
C ILE A 186 16.08 9.14 18.07
N ASP A 187 16.31 8.45 16.96
CA ASP A 187 16.45 9.10 15.65
C ASP A 187 15.40 8.53 14.69
N ALA A 188 14.42 9.38 14.41
CA ALA A 188 13.34 9.12 13.48
C ALA A 188 13.44 10.01 12.23
N THR A 189 14.63 10.54 11.92
CA THR A 189 14.82 11.42 10.76
C THR A 189 14.64 10.65 9.45
N ASN A 190 14.15 11.33 8.41
CA ASN A 190 14.02 10.72 7.10
C ASN A 190 15.42 10.43 6.55
N PHE A 191 15.61 9.22 6.03
CA PHE A 191 16.87 8.81 5.44
C PHE A 191 17.30 9.76 4.32
N LYS A 192 18.56 10.15 4.35
CA LYS A 192 19.23 10.88 3.27
C LYS A 192 20.44 10.07 2.87
N LYS A 193 20.42 9.53 1.65
CA LYS A 193 21.52 8.75 1.11
C LYS A 193 22.80 9.57 1.10
N ASP A 194 23.82 9.11 1.81
CA ASP A 194 25.16 9.65 1.68
C ASP A 194 25.77 9.15 0.37
N LYS A 195 26.00 10.07 -0.57
CA LYS A 195 26.60 9.76 -1.87
C LYS A 195 28.09 9.42 -1.78
N LYS A 196 28.72 9.61 -0.61
CA LYS A 196 30.12 9.28 -0.38
C LYS A 196 30.34 7.84 0.06
N LEU A 197 29.31 7.18 0.59
CA LEU A 197 29.38 5.78 0.99
C LEU A 197 29.18 4.87 -0.23
N GLU A 198 29.98 3.81 -0.31
CA GLU A 198 29.91 2.80 -1.38
C GLU A 198 28.56 2.05 -1.33
N TYR A 199 28.05 1.84 -0.13
CA TYR A 199 26.69 1.38 0.13
C TYR A 199 26.09 2.18 1.29
N ASP A 200 24.91 2.76 1.06
CA ASP A 200 24.11 3.38 2.11
C ASP A 200 22.64 3.06 1.87
N ARG A 201 22.06 2.34 2.83
CA ARG A 201 20.71 1.79 2.74
C ARG A 201 19.84 2.37 3.85
N GLU A 202 18.64 2.76 3.45
CA GLU A 202 17.60 3.24 4.35
C GLU A 202 17.27 2.20 5.41
N VAL A 203 17.11 2.69 6.65
CA VAL A 203 16.60 1.93 7.79
C VAL A 203 15.38 2.68 8.30
N ASP A 204 14.37 1.95 8.76
CA ASP A 204 13.08 2.57 9.10
C ASP A 204 13.17 3.43 10.39
N PHE A 205 14.07 3.10 11.33
CA PHE A 205 14.24 3.83 12.59
C PHE A 205 15.62 3.57 13.24
N LYS A 206 16.04 4.45 14.17
CA LYS A 206 17.29 4.28 14.94
C LYS A 206 17.09 4.56 16.43
N LEU A 207 17.80 3.79 17.26
CA LEU A 207 17.86 3.98 18.71
C LEU A 207 19.32 4.08 19.16
N TYR A 208 19.56 4.80 20.26
CA TYR A 208 20.90 4.93 20.85
C TYR A 208 20.95 4.23 22.21
N ASN A 209 22.09 3.61 22.51
CA ASN A 209 22.37 3.14 23.87
C ASN A 209 22.55 4.32 24.84
N LYS A 210 22.67 4.03 26.14
CA LYS A 210 22.65 5.00 27.24
C LYS A 210 23.63 6.17 27.05
N ASP A 211 24.87 5.88 26.68
CA ASP A 211 25.92 6.89 26.45
C ASP A 211 25.98 7.39 24.99
N ARG A 212 25.11 6.88 24.12
CA ARG A 212 25.04 7.18 22.68
C ARG A 212 26.28 6.80 21.88
N SER A 213 27.15 5.94 22.41
CA SER A 213 28.31 5.41 21.68
C SER A 213 27.91 4.41 20.59
N LYS A 214 26.75 3.75 20.74
CA LYS A 214 26.24 2.78 19.78
C LYS A 214 24.87 3.19 19.23
N VAL A 215 24.73 3.06 17.91
CA VAL A 215 23.47 3.22 17.17
C VAL A 215 22.94 1.84 16.84
N TYR A 216 21.67 1.60 17.16
CA TYR A 216 20.94 0.41 16.78
C TYR A 216 20.01 0.72 15.61
N ARG A 217 20.20 0.00 14.51
CA ARG A 217 19.41 0.08 13.28
C ARG A 217 18.15 -0.77 13.45
N VAL A 218 16.98 -0.15 13.34
CA VAL A 218 15.69 -0.81 13.58
C VAL A 218 14.90 -0.94 12.29
N GLU A 219 14.55 -2.17 11.96
CA GLU A 219 13.73 -2.49 10.81
C GLU A 219 12.33 -2.92 11.26
N VAL A 220 11.30 -2.43 10.57
CA VAL A 220 9.91 -2.77 10.88
C VAL A 220 9.24 -3.42 9.67
N LYS A 221 8.59 -4.57 9.87
CA LYS A 221 7.88 -5.27 8.80
C LYS A 221 6.53 -5.79 9.27
N LEU A 222 5.45 -5.29 8.67
CA LEU A 222 4.10 -5.83 8.90
C LEU A 222 3.81 -7.07 8.03
N MET A 223 4.82 -7.92 7.86
CA MET A 223 4.81 -9.10 6.99
C MET A 223 3.78 -10.16 7.43
N SER A 224 3.34 -10.97 6.47
CA SER A 224 2.37 -12.05 6.67
C SER A 224 3.04 -13.41 6.58
N LYS A 225 2.34 -14.46 7.03
CA LYS A 225 2.82 -15.85 6.96
C LYS A 225 3.21 -16.28 5.52
N GLY A 226 2.58 -15.71 4.49
CA GLY A 226 2.87 -16.04 3.09
C GLY A 226 4.04 -15.30 2.47
N ASN A 227 4.81 -14.52 3.24
CA ASN A 227 6.01 -13.82 2.76
C ASN A 227 7.08 -13.79 3.87
N PRO A 228 7.58 -14.96 4.31
CA PRO A 228 8.63 -15.05 5.31
C PRO A 228 9.97 -14.44 4.86
N GLU A 229 10.21 -14.35 3.55
CA GLU A 229 11.43 -13.82 2.93
C GLU A 229 11.62 -12.32 3.19
N SER A 230 10.55 -11.60 3.53
CA SER A 230 10.68 -10.19 3.93
C SER A 230 11.52 -10.01 5.20
N ALA A 231 11.82 -11.08 5.95
CA ALA A 231 12.76 -11.04 7.06
C ALA A 231 14.22 -10.91 6.60
N ASP A 232 14.57 -11.31 5.37
CA ASP A 232 15.94 -11.20 4.84
C ASP A 232 16.41 -9.74 4.69
N ALA A 233 15.46 -8.81 4.75
CA ALA A 233 15.73 -7.37 4.83
C ALA A 233 16.71 -7.03 5.97
N VAL A 234 16.72 -7.81 7.06
CA VAL A 234 17.63 -7.57 8.19
C VAL A 234 19.10 -7.74 7.83
N ILE A 235 19.42 -8.67 6.92
CA ILE A 235 20.79 -8.89 6.41
C ILE A 235 21.14 -7.74 5.46
N ALA A 236 20.22 -7.44 4.55
CA ALA A 236 20.39 -6.41 3.55
C ALA A 236 20.57 -5.00 4.14
N ARG A 237 20.01 -4.74 5.32
CA ARG A 237 20.02 -3.41 5.96
C ARG A 237 20.92 -3.30 7.18
N ASP A 238 21.68 -4.36 7.50
CA ASP A 238 22.53 -4.45 8.68
C ASP A 238 21.74 -4.08 9.95
N THR A 239 20.64 -4.80 10.18
CA THR A 239 19.67 -4.50 11.22
C THR A 239 20.08 -5.08 12.56
N ASP A 240 20.05 -4.29 13.63
CA ASP A 240 20.26 -4.75 15.00
C ASP A 240 18.95 -5.20 15.68
N ILE A 241 17.84 -4.49 15.37
CA ILE A 241 16.53 -4.70 15.99
C ILE A 241 15.46 -4.92 14.91
N PHE A 242 14.75 -6.04 14.97
CA PHE A 242 13.69 -6.36 14.01
C PHE A 242 12.31 -6.44 14.67
N ILE A 243 11.41 -5.52 14.29
CA ILE A 243 10.02 -5.51 14.76
C ILE A 243 9.12 -6.04 13.65
N ALA A 244 8.51 -7.20 13.88
CA ALA A 244 7.72 -7.87 12.86
C ALA A 244 6.31 -8.19 13.34
N TYR A 245 5.32 -8.03 12.46
CA TYR A 245 3.96 -8.45 12.79
C TYR A 245 3.89 -9.97 12.99
N THR A 246 4.41 -10.76 12.06
CA THR A 246 4.48 -12.23 12.16
C THR A 246 5.91 -12.69 11.87
N LEU A 247 6.41 -13.67 12.63
CA LEU A 247 7.66 -14.38 12.38
C LEU A 247 7.41 -15.88 12.39
N SER A 248 7.99 -16.61 11.45
CA SER A 248 8.06 -18.07 11.51
C SER A 248 9.11 -18.51 12.54
N GLU A 249 9.06 -19.76 13.00
CA GLU A 249 10.10 -20.31 13.88
C GLU A 249 11.47 -20.29 13.20
N GLN A 250 11.52 -20.56 11.89
CA GLN A 250 12.76 -20.46 11.12
C GLN A 250 13.33 -19.04 11.12
N ASN A 251 12.48 -18.01 10.96
CA ASN A 251 12.94 -16.62 11.03
C ASN A 251 13.49 -16.30 12.42
N LYS A 252 12.83 -16.75 13.49
CA LYS A 252 13.32 -16.53 14.87
C LYS A 252 14.70 -17.16 15.08
N GLN A 253 14.85 -18.43 14.70
CA GLN A 253 16.12 -19.15 14.80
C GLN A 253 17.24 -18.47 13.99
N GLN A 254 16.92 -17.98 12.79
CA GLN A 254 17.88 -17.25 11.96
C GLN A 254 18.28 -15.91 12.58
N LEU A 255 17.32 -15.14 13.12
CA LEU A 255 17.59 -13.88 13.81
C LEU A 255 18.47 -14.11 15.04
N GLU A 256 18.21 -15.17 15.80
CA GLU A 256 19.03 -15.58 16.96
C GLU A 256 20.45 -15.96 16.53
N TYR A 257 20.59 -16.75 15.47
CA TYR A 257 21.89 -17.10 14.89
C TYR A 257 22.69 -15.86 14.45
N LEU A 258 22.01 -14.87 13.86
CA LEU A 258 22.60 -13.59 13.45
C LEU A 258 22.78 -12.59 14.60
N ASN A 259 22.39 -12.96 15.83
CA ASN A 259 22.39 -12.09 17.01
C ASN A 259 21.57 -10.78 16.83
N ILE A 260 20.51 -10.84 16.03
CA ILE A 260 19.56 -9.74 15.80
C ILE A 260 18.45 -9.86 16.83
N VAL A 261 18.19 -8.78 17.58
CA VAL A 261 17.13 -8.79 18.58
C VAL A 261 15.79 -8.53 17.90
N TYR A 262 14.76 -9.30 18.22
CA TYR A 262 13.48 -9.18 17.54
C TYR A 262 12.28 -9.08 18.48
N LEU A 263 11.18 -8.56 17.95
CA LEU A 263 9.88 -8.52 18.60
C LEU A 263 8.79 -8.93 17.60
N ALA A 264 8.13 -10.06 17.87
CA ALA A 264 6.94 -10.47 17.16
C ALA A 264 5.69 -9.85 17.82
N LEU A 265 4.83 -9.20 17.02
CA LEU A 265 3.66 -8.50 17.54
C LEU A 265 2.43 -9.42 17.58
N LYS A 266 2.16 -10.19 16.52
CA LYS A 266 0.93 -11.00 16.42
C LYS A 266 0.84 -12.00 17.56
N ASN A 267 -0.31 -12.02 18.22
CA ASN A 267 -0.62 -12.87 19.38
C ASN A 267 0.32 -12.65 20.59
N ASN A 268 1.04 -11.53 20.64
CA ASN A 268 1.82 -11.15 21.81
C ASN A 268 1.03 -10.17 22.68
N SER A 269 0.62 -10.60 23.87
CA SER A 269 -0.07 -9.76 24.85
C SER A 269 0.89 -8.90 25.70
N ASN A 270 2.19 -9.16 25.63
CA ASN A 270 3.24 -8.56 26.46
C ASN A 270 4.20 -7.65 25.68
N ILE A 271 3.78 -7.12 24.52
CA ILE A 271 4.60 -6.32 23.59
C ILE A 271 5.42 -5.24 24.30
N ILE A 272 4.79 -4.45 25.19
CA ILE A 272 5.47 -3.37 25.91
C ILE A 272 6.54 -3.93 26.87
N LEU A 273 6.23 -5.02 27.57
CA LEU A 273 7.17 -5.65 28.49
C LEU A 273 8.36 -6.25 27.73
N ASP A 274 8.12 -6.92 26.61
CA ASP A 274 9.15 -7.54 25.81
C ASP A 274 10.03 -6.49 25.11
N PHE A 275 9.45 -5.39 24.65
CA PHE A 275 10.21 -4.25 24.14
C PHE A 275 11.08 -3.61 25.24
N LYS A 276 10.59 -3.50 26.48
CA LYS A 276 11.42 -3.05 27.63
C LYS A 276 12.58 -4.01 27.91
N LYS A 277 12.37 -5.33 27.85
CA LYS A 277 13.45 -6.32 28.02
C LYS A 277 14.49 -6.19 26.91
N LEU A 278 14.06 -6.00 25.67
CA LEU A 278 14.92 -5.74 24.52
C LEU A 278 15.77 -4.49 24.76
N CYS A 279 15.15 -3.37 25.15
CA CYS A 279 15.86 -2.13 25.45
C CYS A 279 16.92 -2.32 26.54
N LYS A 280 16.57 -3.02 27.64
CA LYS A 280 17.52 -3.34 28.71
C LYS A 280 18.71 -4.18 28.23
N ARG A 281 18.46 -5.20 27.39
CA ARG A 281 19.52 -6.04 26.80
C ARG A 281 20.51 -5.22 25.97
N LEU A 282 20.03 -4.15 25.34
CA LEU A 282 20.80 -3.27 24.46
C LEU A 282 21.28 -1.98 25.16
N ASP A 283 21.15 -1.90 26.48
CA ASP A 283 21.47 -0.69 27.27
C ASP A 283 20.82 0.60 26.72
N ILE A 284 19.61 0.48 26.17
CA ILE A 284 18.80 1.63 25.74
C ILE A 284 18.04 2.14 26.99
N PRO A 285 18.17 3.42 27.37
CA PRO A 285 17.66 3.91 28.64
C PRO A 285 16.14 3.99 28.64
N LEU A 286 15.54 3.40 29.67
CA LEU A 286 14.14 3.56 30.03
C LEU A 286 14.09 4.57 31.17
N ILE A 287 13.35 5.68 31.01
CA ILE A 287 13.11 6.59 32.12
C ILE A 287 12.15 5.86 33.08
N ASN A 288 12.68 5.34 34.19
CA ASN A 288 11.83 4.92 35.28
C ASN A 288 11.21 6.19 35.86
N HIS A 289 9.88 6.32 35.75
CA HIS A 289 9.17 7.16 36.68
C HIS A 289 9.32 6.49 38.06
N ALA A 290 10.19 7.07 38.88
CA ALA A 290 10.28 6.76 40.30
C ALA A 290 8.94 7.10 40.99
#